data_AF-A0A966K879-F1
#
_entry.id   AF-A0A966K879-F1
#
_cell.length_a   1.000
_cell.length_b   1.000
_cell.length_c   1.000
_cell.angle_alpha   90.00
_cell.angle_beta   90.00
_cell.angle_gamma   90.00
#
_symmetry.space_group_name_H-M   'P 1'
#
loop_
_entity.id
_entity.type
_entity.pdbx_description
1 polymer ?
#
loop_
_entity_poly.entity_id
_entity_poly.type
_entity_poly.pdbx_seq_one_letter_code
_entity_poly.pdbx_strand_id
1 'polypeptide(L)'
;MQAIHTKFIPATETRAAKIKAYNENNPRGVLVSIDYDLDDVGRHFKAALEFIKQKNIYHTDTKRMVYGGSADGKGYVFCYLNAIIEA
;
A
#
# COMPACT_ATOMS: atom_id res chain seq x y z
N MET A 1 15.16 -1.26 5.66
CA MET A 1 13.83 -0.62 5.77
C MET A 1 13.00 -1.02 4.56
N GLN A 2 11.75 -1.46 4.72
CA GLN A 2 10.87 -1.80 3.58
C GLN A 2 9.66 -0.88 3.58
N ALA A 3 9.68 0.10 2.69
CA ALA A 3 8.53 0.93 2.39
C ALA A 3 7.55 0.16 1.49
N ILE A 4 6.25 0.28 1.77
CA ILE A 4 5.19 -0.29 0.96
C ILE A 4 4.52 0.85 0.22
N HIS A 5 4.71 0.87 -1.09
CA HIS A 5 4.11 1.84 -1.97
C HIS A 5 2.74 1.33 -2.39
N THR A 6 1.78 2.24 -2.43
CA THR A 6 0.44 1.97 -2.92
C THR A 6 0.11 2.93 -4.05
N LYS A 7 -0.59 2.42 -5.06
CA LYS A 7 -0.98 3.20 -6.23
C LYS A 7 -2.42 2.87 -6.59
N PHE A 8 -3.23 3.91 -6.73
CA PHE A 8 -4.57 3.78 -7.25
C PHE A 8 -4.53 3.53 -8.76
N ILE A 9 -5.25 2.51 -9.20
CA ILE A 9 -5.45 2.18 -10.61
C ILE A 9 -6.92 2.47 -10.93
N PRO A 10 -7.20 3.48 -11.78
CA PRO A 10 -8.56 3.82 -12.16
C PRO A 10 -9.24 2.67 -12.88
N ALA A 11 -10.56 2.62 -12.79
CA ALA A 11 -11.36 1.68 -13.56
C ALA A 11 -11.22 1.95 -15.06
N THR A 12 -11.30 0.88 -15.85
CA THR A 12 -11.45 0.94 -17.31
C THR A 12 -12.74 0.26 -17.71
N GLU A 13 -13.15 0.37 -18.97
CA GLU A 13 -14.40 -0.23 -19.49
C GLU A 13 -14.51 -1.75 -19.19
N THR A 14 -13.38 -2.44 -19.10
CA THR A 14 -13.33 -3.90 -18.90
C THR A 14 -12.89 -4.31 -17.49
N ARG A 15 -12.47 -3.37 -16.63
CA ARG A 15 -11.87 -3.70 -15.32
C ARG A 15 -12.24 -2.67 -14.26
N ALA A 16 -12.71 -3.16 -13.11
CA ALA A 16 -12.95 -2.32 -11.94
C ALA A 16 -11.65 -1.68 -11.42
N ALA A 17 -11.79 -0.55 -10.72
CA ALA A 17 -10.69 0.14 -10.06
C ALA A 17 -10.04 -0.77 -8.99
N LYS A 18 -8.73 -0.65 -8.84
CA LYS A 18 -7.95 -1.45 -7.89
C LYS A 18 -6.85 -0.62 -7.26
N ILE A 19 -6.37 -1.03 -6.10
CA ILE A 19 -5.17 -0.48 -5.49
C ILE A 19 -4.05 -1.51 -5.64
N LYS A 20 -2.92 -1.07 -6.19
CA LYS A 20 -1.71 -1.88 -6.25
C LYS A 20 -0.83 -1.54 -5.06
N ALA A 21 -0.47 -2.54 -4.26
CA ALA A 21 0.55 -2.42 -3.21
C ALA A 21 1.82 -3.14 -3.62
N TYR A 22 2.98 -2.52 -3.48
CA TYR A 22 4.27 -3.08 -3.90
C TYR A 22 5.43 -2.53 -3.07
N ASN A 23 6.58 -3.19 -3.12
CA ASN A 23 7.85 -2.67 -2.61
C ASN A 23 8.95 -2.91 -3.65
N GLU A 24 10.13 -2.33 -3.43
CA GLU A 24 11.27 -2.47 -4.34
C GLU A 24 11.66 -3.93 -4.59
N ASN A 25 11.55 -4.77 -3.55
CA ASN A 25 11.85 -6.20 -3.64
C ASN A 25 10.77 -7.01 -4.37
N ASN A 26 9.53 -6.51 -4.45
CA ASN A 26 8.39 -7.15 -5.10
C ASN A 26 7.65 -6.16 -6.01
N PRO A 27 8.24 -5.78 -7.15
CA PRO A 27 7.68 -4.77 -8.06
C PRO A 27 6.37 -5.22 -8.73
N ARG A 28 6.14 -6.53 -8.82
CA ARG A 28 4.85 -7.09 -9.27
C ARG A 28 3.70 -6.71 -8.33
N GLY A 29 3.98 -6.56 -7.03
CA GLY A 29 2.99 -6.15 -6.04
C GLY A 29 1.82 -7.12 -5.87
N VAL A 30 0.77 -6.62 -5.24
CA VAL A 30 -0.54 -7.24 -5.06
C VAL A 30 -1.58 -6.23 -5.52
N LEU A 31 -2.65 -6.73 -6.15
CA LEU A 31 -3.79 -5.93 -6.58
C LEU A 31 -4.98 -6.23 -5.66
N VAL A 32 -5.48 -5.19 -5.02
CA VAL A 32 -6.59 -5.29 -4.06
C VAL A 32 -7.79 -4.52 -4.63
N SER A 33 -8.96 -5.13 -4.56
CA SER A 33 -10.21 -4.47 -4.95
C SER A 33 -10.52 -3.32 -4.01
N ILE A 34 -11.13 -2.26 -4.54
CA ILE A 34 -11.45 -1.08 -3.74
C ILE A 34 -12.63 -1.38 -2.83
N ASP A 35 -12.42 -1.13 -1.54
CA ASP A 35 -13.45 -1.16 -0.52
C ASP A 35 -14.04 0.24 -0.37
N TYR A 36 -15.21 0.47 -0.96
CA TYR A 36 -15.80 1.80 -1.00
C TYR A 36 -16.31 2.30 0.37
N ASP A 37 -16.39 1.42 1.37
CA ASP A 37 -16.81 1.79 2.72
C ASP A 37 -15.68 2.46 3.53
N LEU A 38 -14.43 2.30 3.09
CA LEU A 38 -13.26 2.93 3.71
C LEU A 38 -12.98 4.31 3.08
N ASP A 39 -12.28 5.17 3.82
CA ASP A 39 -11.72 6.42 3.30
C ASP A 39 -10.52 6.15 2.37
N ASP A 40 -10.02 7.17 1.68
CA ASP A 40 -8.93 7.03 0.70
C ASP A 40 -7.68 6.39 1.34
N VAL A 41 -7.25 6.92 2.49
CA VAL A 41 -6.09 6.40 3.22
C VAL A 41 -6.35 4.97 3.72
N GLY A 42 -7.54 4.69 4.27
CA GLY A 42 -7.91 3.37 4.77
C GLY A 42 -7.93 2.29 3.69
N ARG A 43 -8.42 2.61 2.48
CA ARG A 43 -8.38 1.69 1.32
C ARG A 43 -6.94 1.35 0.94
N HIS A 44 -6.07 2.35 0.92
CA HIS A 44 -4.64 2.17 0.64
C HIS A 44 -3.93 1.39 1.75
N PHE A 45 -4.27 1.64 3.02
CA PHE A 45 -3.72 0.90 4.15
C PHE A 45 -4.15 -0.57 4.14
N LYS A 46 -5.41 -0.86 3.83
CA LYS A 46 -5.91 -2.23 3.63
C LYS A 46 -5.11 -2.96 2.55
N ALA A 47 -4.82 -2.31 1.43
CA ALA A 47 -4.01 -2.89 0.38
C ALA A 47 -2.56 -3.18 0.83
N ALA A 48 -1.97 -2.31 1.64
CA ALA A 48 -0.66 -2.54 2.24
C ALA A 48 -0.67 -3.76 3.18
N LEU A 49 -1.69 -3.89 4.04
CA LEU A 49 -1.84 -5.05 4.93
C LEU A 49 -2.02 -6.36 4.16
N GLU A 50 -2.80 -6.36 3.08
CA GLU A 50 -2.92 -7.54 2.22
C GLU A 50 -1.59 -7.91 1.55
N PHE A 51 -0.82 -6.92 1.10
CA PHE A 51 0.52 -7.16 0.56
C PHE A 51 1.46 -7.78 1.60
N ILE A 52 1.50 -7.26 2.83
CA ILE A 52 2.27 -7.81 3.95
C ILE A 52 1.89 -9.28 4.18
N LYS A 53 0.59 -9.57 4.25
CA LYS A 53 0.06 -10.92 4.45
C LYS A 53 0.43 -11.88 3.32
N GLN A 54 0.25 -11.46 2.06
CA GLN A 54 0.52 -12.32 0.90
C GLN A 54 2.01 -12.55 0.66
N LYS A 55 2.86 -11.59 1.00
CA LYS A 55 4.32 -11.68 0.82
C LYS A 55 5.04 -12.20 2.06
N ASN A 56 4.29 -12.62 3.09
CA ASN A 56 4.84 -13.15 4.34
C ASN A 56 5.84 -12.18 4.99
N ILE A 57 5.63 -10.87 4.82
CA ILE A 57 6.52 -9.82 5.33
C ILE A 57 6.05 -9.49 6.76
N TYR A 58 6.09 -10.49 7.64
CA TYR A 58 5.69 -10.28 9.02
C TYR A 58 6.75 -9.45 9.74
N HIS A 59 6.36 -8.23 10.10
CA HIS A 59 7.07 -7.46 11.10
C HIS A 59 6.23 -7.39 12.37
N THR A 60 6.89 -7.34 13.52
CA THR A 60 6.29 -7.51 14.85
C THR A 60 5.21 -6.48 15.19
N ASP A 61 5.10 -5.39 14.41
CA ASP A 61 4.22 -4.25 14.71
C ASP A 61 3.49 -3.70 13.45
N THR A 62 2.66 -4.51 12.82
CA THR A 62 1.79 -4.09 11.69
C THR A 62 0.55 -3.30 12.14
N LYS A 63 0.34 -3.14 13.46
CA LYS A 63 -0.81 -2.43 14.03
C LYS A 63 -0.73 -0.92 13.85
N ARG A 64 0.47 -0.36 13.75
CA ARG A 64 0.69 1.08 13.53
C ARG A 64 1.80 1.28 12.49
N MET A 65 1.40 1.73 11.31
CA MET A 65 2.31 2.18 10.26
C MET A 65 2.21 3.69 10.10
N VAL A 66 3.34 4.32 9.80
CA VAL A 66 3.40 5.73 9.41
C VAL A 66 3.17 5.79 7.91
N TYR A 67 2.42 6.78 7.44
CA TYR A 67 2.16 6.97 6.02
C TYR A 67 2.56 8.37 5.56
N GLY A 68 3.01 8.45 4.32
CA GLY A 68 3.28 9.70 3.60
C GLY A 68 2.67 9.67 2.21
N GLY A 69 2.56 10.83 1.58
CA GLY A 69 2.19 10.93 0.17
C GLY A 69 3.22 10.24 -0.70
N SER A 70 2.77 9.48 -1.70
CA SER A 70 3.67 8.99 -2.75
C SER A 70 4.16 10.16 -3.60
N ALA A 71 5.43 10.14 -4.01
CA ALA A 71 6.04 11.17 -4.87
C ALA A 71 5.24 11.40 -6.17
N ASP A 72 4.53 10.38 -6.65
CA ASP A 72 3.72 10.44 -7.86
C ASP A 72 2.35 11.13 -7.66
N GLY A 73 1.98 11.49 -6.42
CA GLY A 73 0.68 12.06 -6.04
C GLY A 73 -0.52 11.12 -6.24
N LYS A 74 -0.27 9.83 -6.56
CA LYS A 74 -1.29 8.83 -6.95
C LYS A 74 -1.49 7.72 -5.91
N GLY A 75 -1.02 7.93 -4.69
CA GLY A 75 -1.18 7.00 -3.58
C GLY A 75 -0.29 7.35 -2.39
N TYR A 76 0.00 6.35 -1.58
CA TYR A 76 0.69 6.52 -0.29
C TYR A 76 1.86 5.55 -0.14
N VAL A 77 2.82 5.96 0.67
CA VAL A 77 3.93 5.11 1.11
C VAL A 77 3.71 4.81 2.59
N PHE A 78 3.65 3.53 2.93
CA PHE A 78 3.51 3.05 4.30
C PHE A 78 4.84 2.49 4.79
N CYS A 79 5.26 2.92 5.97
CA CYS A 79 6.48 2.47 6.65
C CYS A 79 6.15 2.00 8.07
N TYR A 80 6.95 1.06 8.58
CA TYR A 80 6.85 0.64 9.97
C TYR A 80 7.26 1.76 10.93
N LEU A 81 6.71 1.77 12.15
CA LEU A 81 6.95 2.84 13.14
C LEU A 81 8.43 3.09 13.44
N ASN A 82 9.26 2.04 13.41
CA ASN A 82 10.70 2.11 13.68
C ASN A 82 11.55 2.42 12.43
N ALA A 83 10.92 2.81 11.33
CA ALA A 83 11.61 3.12 10.08
C ALA A 83 12.00 4.61 10.03
N ILE A 84 13.26 4.90 9.72
CA ILE A 84 13.77 6.26 9.51
C ILE A 84 13.59 6.61 8.03
N ILE A 85 12.74 7.60 7.72
CA ILE A 85 12.63 8.13 6.36
C ILE A 85 13.70 9.22 6.19
N GLU A 86 14.78 8.92 5.47
CA GLU A 86 15.72 9.95 4.99
C GLU A 86 15.15 10.58 3.71
N ALA A 87 15.14 11.91 3.65
CA ALA A 87 14.57 12.73 2.59
C ALA A 87 15.58 13.05 1.48
#